data_AF-A0A936MA36-F1
#
_entry.id   AF-A0A936MA36-F1
#
_cell.length_a   1.000
_cell.length_b   1.000
_cell.length_c   1.000
_cell.angle_alpha   90.00
_cell.angle_beta   90.00
_cell.angle_gamma   90.00
#
_symmetry.space_group_name_H-M   'P 1'
#
loop_
_entity.id
_entity.type
_entity.pdbx_description
1 polymer ?
#
loop_
_entity_poly.entity_id
_entity_poly.type
_entity_poly.pdbx_seq_one_letter_code
_entity_poly.pdbx_strand_id
1 'polypeptide(L)'
;MKDSKLYDILDLIEEINKVDNMIDLHKDSTSNLMVNQYKNQKLKLSNFLFKELLTNSDNRSEVMYIIKLFIEKFYNHELKHHKFDQNDSFKKIEDVFM
;
A
#
# COMPACT_ATOMS: atom_id res chain seq x y z
N MET A 1 3.52 18.32 -11.40
CA MET A 1 2.19 18.26 -10.73
C MET A 1 1.72 19.69 -10.45
N LYS A 2 0.43 19.98 -10.56
CA LYS A 2 -0.12 21.25 -10.03
C LYS A 2 -0.14 21.17 -8.50
N ASP A 3 0.08 22.26 -7.79
CA ASP A 3 0.21 22.29 -6.33
C ASP A 3 -0.96 21.60 -5.61
N SER A 4 -2.19 21.74 -6.11
CA SER A 4 -3.37 21.06 -5.56
C SER A 4 -3.24 19.53 -5.53
N LYS A 5 -2.68 18.93 -6.58
CA LYS A 5 -2.51 17.47 -6.66
C LYS A 5 -1.47 16.95 -5.66
N LEU A 6 -0.48 17.78 -5.30
CA LEU A 6 0.49 17.40 -4.29
C LEU A 6 -0.18 17.31 -2.92
N TYR A 7 -1.02 18.30 -2.58
CA TYR A 7 -1.81 18.27 -1.35
C TYR A 7 -2.76 17.06 -1.32
N ASP A 8 -3.44 16.75 -2.43
CA ASP A 8 -4.30 15.57 -2.53
C ASP A 8 -3.54 14.26 -2.22
N ILE A 9 -2.29 14.13 -2.70
CA ILE A 9 -1.44 12.96 -2.42
C ILE A 9 -0.99 12.93 -0.96
N LEU A 10 -0.65 14.08 -0.37
CA LEU A 10 -0.28 14.17 1.04
C LEU A 10 -1.45 13.76 1.94
N ASP A 11 -2.64 14.29 1.68
CA ASP A 11 -3.86 13.95 2.42
C ASP A 11 -4.17 12.45 2.31
N LEU A 12 -3.98 11.86 1.13
CA LEU A 12 -4.15 10.43 0.92
C LEU A 12 -3.17 9.58 1.73
N ILE A 13 -1.90 10.00 1.81
CA ILE A 13 -0.88 9.32 2.63
C ILE A 13 -1.23 9.41 4.11
N GLU A 14 -1.69 10.57 4.59
CA GLU A 14 -2.13 10.73 5.97
C GLU A 14 -3.32 9.83 6.30
N GLU A 15 -4.31 9.74 5.40
CA GLU A 15 -5.47 8.89 5.58
C GLU A 15 -5.10 7.41 5.63
N ILE A 16 -4.18 6.97 4.77
CA ILE A 16 -3.63 5.60 4.81
C ILE A 16 -3.00 5.34 6.18
N ASN A 17 -2.19 6.28 6.69
CA ASN A 17 -1.52 6.13 7.98
C ASN A 17 -2.51 6.09 9.15
N LYS A 18 -3.59 6.87 9.10
CA LYS A 18 -4.67 6.82 10.10
C LYS A 18 -5.37 5.46 10.11
N VAL A 19 -5.70 4.92 8.93
CA VAL A 19 -6.33 3.60 8.83
C VAL A 19 -5.38 2.51 9.33
N ASP A 20 -4.09 2.62 9.05
CA ASP A 20 -3.08 1.68 9.55
C ASP A 20 -3.01 1.67 11.08
N ASN A 21 -3.00 2.85 11.71
CA ASN A 21 -3.07 2.98 13.16
C ASN A 21 -4.36 2.37 13.74
N MET A 22 -5.49 2.44 13.02
CA MET A 22 -6.74 1.82 13.44
C MET A 22 -6.69 0.29 13.36
N ILE A 23 -5.96 -0.27 12.39
CA ILE A 23 -5.69 -1.72 12.32
C ILE A 23 -4.90 -2.14 13.56
N ASP A 24 -3.83 -1.42 13.87
CA ASP A 24 -2.96 -1.71 15.02
C ASP A 24 -3.70 -1.58 16.35
N LEU A 25 -4.55 -0.56 16.51
CA LEU A 25 -5.34 -0.34 17.72
C LEU A 25 -6.36 -1.47 17.98
N HIS A 26 -6.86 -2.11 16.91
CA HIS A 26 -7.90 -3.14 17.01
C HIS A 26 -7.37 -4.56 16.78
N LYS A 27 -6.06 -4.76 16.62
CA LYS A 27 -5.48 -6.07 16.28
C LYS A 27 -5.76 -7.17 17.31
N ASP A 28 -5.90 -6.79 18.59
CA ASP A 28 -6.17 -7.69 19.71
C ASP A 28 -7.67 -7.75 20.07
N SER A 29 -8.54 -7.15 19.25
CA SER A 29 -9.98 -7.18 19.45
C SER A 29 -10.54 -8.60 19.25
N THR A 30 -11.58 -8.95 20.01
CA THR A 30 -12.23 -10.27 19.96
C THR A 30 -12.97 -10.53 18.64
N SER A 31 -13.25 -9.49 17.85
CA SER A 31 -13.91 -9.60 16.55
C SER A 31 -13.02 -9.07 15.43
N ASN A 32 -12.76 -9.91 14.44
CA ASN A 32 -11.98 -9.57 13.26
C ASN A 32 -12.73 -8.67 12.26
N LEU A 33 -14.03 -8.44 12.46
CA LEU A 33 -14.86 -7.71 11.50
C LEU A 33 -14.35 -6.29 11.27
N MET A 34 -14.03 -5.56 12.34
CA MET A 34 -13.53 -4.18 12.25
C MET A 34 -12.13 -4.12 11.61
N VAL A 35 -11.23 -5.00 12.04
CA VAL A 35 -9.87 -5.11 11.47
C VAL A 35 -9.93 -5.40 9.98
N ASN A 36 -10.82 -6.30 9.54
CA ASN A 36 -11.00 -6.62 8.13
C ASN A 36 -11.55 -5.43 7.33
N GLN A 37 -12.46 -4.63 7.89
CA GLN A 37 -12.93 -3.41 7.25
C GLN A 37 -11.81 -2.39 7.06
N TYR A 38 -10.99 -2.16 8.09
CA TYR A 38 -9.84 -1.24 8.00
C TYR A 38 -8.78 -1.74 7.01
N LYS A 39 -8.47 -3.04 7.00
CA LYS A 39 -7.56 -3.64 6.00
C LYS A 39 -8.06 -3.42 4.57
N ASN A 40 -9.35 -3.63 4.33
CA ASN A 40 -9.97 -3.39 3.02
C ASN A 40 -9.92 -1.90 2.62
N GLN A 41 -10.15 -0.99 3.58
CA GLN A 41 -10.05 0.45 3.34
C GLN A 41 -8.61 0.85 2.99
N LYS A 42 -7.62 0.38 3.76
CA LYS A 42 -6.19 0.63 3.50
C LYS A 42 -5.78 0.17 2.11
N LEU A 43 -6.24 -1.00 1.67
CA LEU A 43 -5.98 -1.52 0.33
C LEU A 43 -6.57 -0.63 -0.77
N LYS A 44 -7.82 -0.17 -0.61
CA LYS A 44 -8.46 0.74 -1.57
C LYS A 44 -7.71 2.06 -1.70
N LEU A 45 -7.31 2.66 -0.58
CA LEU A 45 -6.56 3.93 -0.56
C LEU A 45 -5.16 3.76 -1.18
N SER A 46 -4.47 2.65 -0.87
CA SER A 46 -3.16 2.32 -1.45
C SER A 46 -3.25 2.15 -2.97
N ASN A 47 -4.28 1.47 -3.48
CA ASN A 47 -4.51 1.34 -4.92
C ASN A 47 -4.77 2.69 -5.60
N PHE A 48 -5.51 3.58 -4.93
CA PHE A 48 -5.73 4.93 -5.44
C PHE A 48 -4.42 5.73 -5.51
N LEU A 49 -3.59 5.66 -4.46
CA LEU A 49 -2.27 6.30 -4.42
C LEU A 49 -1.38 5.82 -5.56
N PHE A 50 -1.29 4.50 -5.75
CA PHE A 50 -0.46 3.92 -6.81
C PHE A 50 -0.93 4.35 -8.20
N LYS A 51 -2.25 4.40 -8.42
CA LYS A 51 -2.81 4.85 -9.69
C LYS A 51 -2.45 6.32 -9.96
N GLU A 52 -2.56 7.19 -8.96
CA GLU A 52 -2.18 8.60 -9.11
C GLU A 52 -0.69 8.76 -9.37
N LEU A 53 0.17 8.07 -8.63
CA LEU A 53 1.63 8.13 -8.83
C LEU A 53 2.03 7.62 -10.22
N LEU A 54 1.43 6.52 -10.69
CA LEU A 54 1.71 5.92 -12.00
C LEU A 54 1.21 6.75 -13.17
N THR A 55 0.11 7.48 -12.98
CA THR A 55 -0.53 8.26 -14.05
C THR A 55 0.14 9.62 -14.24
N ASN A 56 0.69 10.19 -13.17
CA ASN A 56 1.21 11.56 -13.17
C ASN A 56 2.75 11.66 -13.23
N SER A 57 3.48 10.58 -13.53
CA SER A 57 4.94 10.59 -13.56
C SER A 57 5.53 10.22 -14.92
N ASP A 58 6.39 11.12 -15.41
CA ASP A 58 7.25 10.88 -16.56
C ASP A 58 8.43 9.95 -16.20
N ASN A 59 8.78 9.85 -14.91
CA ASN A 59 9.84 8.98 -14.40
C ASN A 59 9.25 7.76 -13.68
N ARG A 60 8.96 6.71 -14.46
CA ARG A 60 8.36 5.46 -13.97
C ARG A 60 9.25 4.75 -12.94
N SER A 61 10.57 4.80 -13.10
CA SER A 61 11.51 4.10 -12.22
C SER A 61 11.51 4.66 -10.80
N GLU A 62 11.54 6.00 -10.66
CA GLU A 62 11.44 6.65 -9.36
C GLU A 62 10.10 6.36 -8.67
N VAL A 63 9.00 6.37 -9.43
CA VAL A 63 7.68 6.02 -8.88
C VAL A 63 7.62 4.57 -8.43
N MET A 64 8.19 3.63 -9.18
CA MET A 64 8.28 2.23 -8.74
C MET A 64 9.11 2.08 -7.47
N TYR A 65 10.20 2.84 -7.34
CA TYR A 65 10.98 2.84 -6.10
C TYR A 65 10.19 3.38 -4.91
N ILE A 66 9.41 4.46 -5.08
CA ILE A 66 8.55 4.99 -4.02
C ILE A 66 7.45 3.99 -3.64
N ILE A 67 6.83 3.34 -4.63
CA ILE A 67 5.83 2.30 -4.38
C ILE A 67 6.46 1.13 -3.62
N LYS A 68 7.69 0.71 -3.96
CA LYS A 68 8.44 -0.29 -3.19
C LYS A 68 8.55 0.11 -1.72
N LEU A 69 9.08 1.30 -1.44
CA LEU A 69 9.24 1.80 -0.06
C LEU A 69 7.91 1.85 0.70
N PHE A 70 6.83 2.22 0.02
CA PHE A 70 5.50 2.24 0.62
C PHE A 70 5.02 0.83 0.99
N ILE A 71 5.17 -0.16 0.09
CA ILE A 71 4.79 -1.54 0.36
C ILE A 71 5.65 -2.10 1.51
N GLU A 72 6.95 -1.85 1.50
CA GLU A 72 7.85 -2.27 2.59
C GLU A 72 7.49 -1.65 3.94
N LYS A 73 7.00 -0.41 3.95
CA LYS A 73 6.56 0.25 5.19
C LYS A 73 5.26 -0.35 5.72
N PHE A 74 4.25 -0.49 4.86
CA PHE A 74 2.88 -0.76 5.28
C PHE A 74 2.45 -2.22 5.15
N TYR A 75 3.15 -3.04 4.36
CA TYR A 75 2.74 -4.40 4.01
C TYR A 75 3.86 -5.44 4.24
N ASN A 76 4.89 -5.10 5.03
CA ASN A 76 6.04 -5.99 5.29
C ASN A 76 5.62 -7.33 5.89
N HIS A 77 4.63 -7.31 6.78
CA HIS A 77 4.13 -8.52 7.42
C HIS A 77 3.46 -9.44 6.39
N GLU A 78 2.59 -8.89 5.55
CA GLU A 78 1.93 -9.58 4.47
C GLU A 78 2.93 -10.15 3.45
N LEU A 79 3.96 -9.37 3.08
CA LEU A 79 5.03 -9.82 2.19
C LEU A 79 5.79 -11.02 2.75
N LYS A 80 6.14 -11.00 4.04
CA LYS A 80 6.87 -12.12 4.68
C LYS A 80 6.05 -13.42 4.74
N HIS A 81 4.73 -13.32 4.66
CA HIS A 81 3.82 -14.45 4.76
C HIS A 81 3.18 -14.85 3.41
N HIS A 82 3.32 -14.04 2.36
CA HIS A 82 2.94 -14.40 1.00
C HIS A 82 4.16 -14.93 0.24
N LYS A 83 4.37 -16.24 0.32
CA LYS A 83 5.18 -16.93 -0.69
C LYS A 83 4.29 -17.15 -1.90
N PHE A 84 4.59 -16.50 -3.01
CA PHE A 84 3.93 -16.81 -4.26
C PHE A 84 4.36 -18.21 -4.71
N ASP A 85 3.41 -19.04 -5.15
CA ASP A 85 3.72 -20.33 -5.74
C ASP A 85 4.52 -20.13 -7.04
N GLN A 86 5.34 -21.11 -7.43
CA GLN A 86 6.22 -20.99 -8.62
C GLN A 86 5.45 -20.72 -9.93
N ASN A 87 4.16 -21.09 -9.97
CA ASN A 87 3.29 -20.90 -11.13
C ASN A 87 2.44 -19.63 -11.05
N ASP A 88 2.59 -18.84 -9.98
CA ASP A 88 1.85 -17.59 -9.83
C ASP A 88 2.44 -16.52 -10.75
N SER A 89 1.58 -15.84 -11.50
CA SER A 89 2.00 -14.73 -12.39
C SER A 89 2.66 -13.59 -11.61
N PHE A 90 2.39 -13.49 -10.30
CA PHE A 90 3.00 -12.53 -9.40
C PHE A 90 4.34 -12.98 -8.81
N LYS A 91 4.80 -14.23 -9.04
CA LYS A 91 6.12 -14.71 -8.57
C LYS A 91 7.28 -13.86 -9.11
N LYS A 92 7.17 -13.42 -10.36
CA LYS A 92 8.16 -12.53 -11.01
C LYS A 92 8.27 -11.16 -10.33
N ILE A 93 7.25 -10.77 -9.57
CA ILE A 93 7.24 -9.51 -8.83
C ILE A 93 7.99 -9.67 -7.51
N GLU A 94 7.92 -10.85 -6.86
CA GLU A 94 8.71 -11.17 -5.67
C GLU A 94 10.22 -10.99 -5.91
N ASP A 95 10.73 -11.49 -7.05
CA ASP A 95 12.14 -11.38 -7.44
C ASP A 95 12.61 -9.94 -7.74
N VAL A 96 11.69 -8.99 -7.94
CA VAL A 96 12.03 -7.56 -8.13
C VAL A 96 12.08 -6.83 -6.78
N PHE A 97 11.38 -7.35 -5.78
CA PHE A 97 11.28 -6.72 -4.46
C PHE A 97 12.29 -7.28 -3.44
N MET A 98 12.68 -8.55 -3.55
CA MET A 98 13.77 -9.20 -2.79
C MET A 98 15.15 -8.94 -3.40
#